data_AF-A0A7C8YYU0-F1
#
_entry.id   AF-A0A7C8YYU0-F1
#
_cell.length_a   1.000
_cell.length_b   1.000
_cell.length_c   1.000
_cell.angle_alpha   90.00
_cell.angle_beta   90.00
_cell.angle_gamma   90.00
#
_symmetry.space_group_name_H-M   'P 1'
#
loop_
_entity.id
_entity.type
_entity.pdbx_description
1 polymer ?
#
loop_
_entity_poly.entity_id
_entity_poly.type
_entity_poly.pdbx_seq_one_letter_code
_entity_poly.pdbx_strand_id
1 'polypeptide(L)'
;LRAVRATVQILMLTQEEMEEVVLKMCWLARYWGLCVKYGIYPDIAEAKHEYWSSFAPLPLEIVMAVGQKAKDDNLSVDNDLDQRNTSELSGESNAESMLIVEKGLRELAVLKVEDAVRLAMAQQRRKNMQKQSLAEDVRSPSQKYSEGYELSPEEAEEVQFKQAWLLYFWRRAKNHCLEEDTADD
;
A
#
# COMPACT_ATOMS: atom_id res chain seq x y z
N LEU A 1 36.48 5.24 -27.82
CA LEU A 1 35.62 4.03 -27.90
C LEU A 1 36.15 2.89 -27.03
N ARG A 2 36.56 3.20 -25.79
CA ARG A 2 36.86 2.18 -24.77
C ARG A 2 35.59 1.98 -23.95
N ALA A 3 35.02 0.79 -24.13
CA ALA A 3 34.10 0.13 -23.21
C ALA A 3 32.81 0.88 -22.83
N VAL A 4 31.95 1.16 -23.81
CA VAL A 4 30.47 1.22 -23.58
C VAL A 4 29.93 -0.22 -23.50
N ARG A 5 30.67 -1.12 -22.83
CA ARG A 5 30.35 -2.53 -22.60
C ARG A 5 30.69 -2.81 -21.14
N ALA A 6 29.83 -2.38 -20.22
CA ALA A 6 29.62 -3.02 -18.91
C ALA A 6 28.81 -2.12 -17.96
N THR A 7 27.55 -1.80 -18.28
CA THR A 7 26.50 -1.55 -17.26
C THR A 7 25.11 -1.82 -17.85
N VAL A 8 24.98 -2.83 -18.70
CA VAL A 8 23.73 -3.59 -18.72
C VAL A 8 24.02 -4.75 -17.78
N GLN A 9 23.99 -4.47 -16.47
CA GLN A 9 23.63 -5.51 -15.54
C GLN A 9 22.29 -6.01 -16.06
N ILE A 10 22.23 -7.27 -16.49
CA ILE A 10 20.97 -8.00 -16.54
C ILE A 10 20.51 -7.99 -15.07
N LEU A 11 19.75 -6.95 -14.69
CA LEU A 11 19.43 -6.60 -13.31
C LEU A 11 18.42 -7.60 -12.80
N MET A 12 18.92 -8.76 -12.35
CA MET A 12 18.16 -9.58 -11.43
C MET A 12 17.92 -8.74 -10.16
N LEU A 13 16.66 -8.41 -9.92
CA LEU A 13 16.25 -7.74 -8.69
C LEU A 13 16.65 -8.60 -7.49
N THR A 14 17.16 -7.95 -6.45
CA THR A 14 17.32 -8.54 -5.12
C THR A 14 15.97 -8.97 -4.56
N GLN A 15 15.99 -9.85 -3.56
CA GLN A 15 14.78 -10.27 -2.84
C GLN A 15 14.01 -9.06 -2.30
N GLU A 16 14.71 -8.09 -1.72
CA GLU A 16 14.07 -6.89 -1.17
C GLU A 16 13.49 -5.99 -2.26
N GLU A 17 14.16 -5.83 -3.40
CA GLU A 17 13.62 -5.07 -4.53
C GLU A 17 12.36 -5.75 -5.09
N MET A 18 12.34 -7.08 -5.14
CA MET A 18 11.16 -7.85 -5.57
C MET A 18 10.00 -7.70 -4.58
N GLU A 19 10.27 -7.75 -3.27
CA GLU A 19 9.25 -7.48 -2.25
C GLU A 19 8.68 -6.06 -2.37
N GLU A 20 9.54 -5.06 -2.59
CA GLU A 20 9.12 -3.68 -2.82
C GLU A 20 8.24 -3.55 -4.07
N VAL A 21 8.60 -4.23 -5.17
CA VAL A 21 7.78 -4.27 -6.38
C VAL A 21 6.40 -4.88 -6.10
N VAL A 22 6.33 -5.98 -5.37
CA VAL A 22 5.05 -6.63 -4.99
C VAL A 22 4.20 -5.71 -4.12
N LEU A 23 4.80 -5.05 -3.12
CA LEU A 23 4.09 -4.06 -2.32
C LEU A 23 3.52 -2.98 -3.26
N LYS A 24 4.36 -2.32 -4.08
CA LYS A 24 3.94 -1.28 -5.03
C LYS A 24 2.79 -1.72 -5.94
N MET A 25 2.79 -2.97 -6.40
CA MET A 25 1.64 -3.56 -7.12
C MET A 25 0.38 -3.64 -6.26
N CYS A 26 0.49 -4.03 -4.99
CA CYS A 26 -0.63 -4.04 -4.04
C CYS A 26 -1.21 -2.63 -3.82
N TRP A 27 -0.37 -1.59 -3.73
CA TRP A 27 -0.84 -0.20 -3.65
C TRP A 27 -1.65 0.18 -4.88
N LEU A 28 -1.12 -0.11 -6.06
CA LEU A 28 -1.81 0.15 -7.33
C LEU A 28 -3.16 -0.57 -7.39
N ALA A 29 -3.18 -1.88 -7.13
CA ALA A 29 -4.40 -2.68 -7.15
C ALA A 29 -5.45 -2.14 -6.16
N ARG A 30 -5.05 -1.83 -4.92
CA ARG A 30 -5.93 -1.30 -3.89
C ARG A 30 -6.52 0.05 -4.28
N TYR A 31 -5.69 1.02 -4.67
CA TYR A 31 -6.19 2.38 -4.95
C TYR A 31 -7.06 2.46 -6.18
N TRP A 32 -6.77 1.68 -7.23
CA TRP A 32 -7.69 1.58 -8.37
C TRP A 32 -8.99 0.86 -7.98
N GLY A 33 -8.94 -0.14 -7.09
CA GLY A 33 -10.15 -0.77 -6.54
C GLY A 33 -11.01 0.21 -5.70
N LEU A 34 -10.37 1.09 -4.92
CA LEU A 34 -11.06 2.16 -4.20
C LEU A 34 -11.66 3.19 -5.18
N CYS A 35 -10.97 3.50 -6.29
CA CYS A 35 -11.53 4.34 -7.34
C CYS A 35 -12.81 3.73 -7.93
N VAL A 36 -12.81 2.42 -8.24
CA VAL A 36 -14.02 1.72 -8.69
C VAL A 36 -15.13 1.82 -7.65
N LYS A 37 -14.84 1.51 -6.37
CA LYS A 37 -15.80 1.55 -5.26
C LYS A 37 -16.47 2.93 -5.09
N TYR A 38 -15.70 4.01 -5.21
CA TYR A 38 -16.18 5.38 -5.00
C TYR A 38 -16.57 6.12 -6.28
N GLY A 39 -16.49 5.48 -7.45
CA GLY A 39 -16.80 6.10 -8.74
C GLY A 39 -15.84 7.22 -9.14
N ILE A 40 -14.57 7.10 -8.74
CA ILE A 40 -13.50 8.06 -9.07
C ILE A 40 -12.87 7.62 -10.39
N TYR A 41 -12.71 8.54 -11.34
CA TYR A 41 -12.17 8.23 -12.68
C TYR A 41 -12.88 7.03 -13.36
N PRO A 42 -14.22 7.05 -13.51
CA PRO A 42 -15.00 5.88 -13.94
C PRO A 42 -14.59 5.34 -15.31
N ASP A 43 -14.07 6.19 -16.20
CA ASP A 43 -13.66 5.82 -17.55
C ASP A 43 -12.39 4.92 -17.58
N ILE A 44 -11.58 4.92 -16.51
CA ILE A 44 -10.31 4.19 -16.47
C ILE A 44 -10.15 3.28 -15.26
N ALA A 45 -10.87 3.53 -14.16
CA ALA A 45 -10.64 2.85 -12.88
C ALA A 45 -10.83 1.33 -12.97
N GLU A 46 -11.85 0.86 -13.70
CA GLU A 46 -12.15 -0.56 -13.85
C GLU A 46 -11.02 -1.31 -14.57
N ALA A 47 -10.64 -0.83 -15.75
CA ALA A 47 -9.55 -1.42 -16.53
C ALA A 47 -8.21 -1.38 -15.79
N LYS A 48 -7.94 -0.30 -15.04
CA LYS A 48 -6.73 -0.19 -14.21
C LYS A 48 -6.77 -1.17 -13.04
N HIS A 49 -7.90 -1.27 -12.36
CA HIS A 49 -8.07 -2.18 -11.23
C HIS A 49 -7.91 -3.64 -11.68
N GLU A 50 -8.52 -4.03 -12.79
CA GLU A 50 -8.38 -5.37 -13.37
C GLU A 50 -6.91 -5.68 -13.69
N TYR A 51 -6.24 -4.76 -14.39
CA TYR A 51 -4.83 -4.92 -14.74
C TYR A 51 -3.95 -5.11 -13.51
N TRP A 52 -4.02 -4.22 -12.51
CA TRP A 52 -3.16 -4.31 -11.33
C TRP A 52 -3.52 -5.47 -10.40
N SER A 53 -4.80 -5.84 -10.31
CA SER A 53 -5.24 -6.99 -9.51
C SER A 53 -4.80 -8.32 -10.11
N SER A 54 -4.51 -8.38 -11.42
CA SER A 54 -3.92 -9.58 -12.02
C SER A 54 -2.53 -9.89 -11.46
N PHE A 55 -1.79 -8.87 -10.98
CA PHE A 55 -0.49 -9.03 -10.33
C PHE A 55 -0.62 -9.14 -8.79
N ALA A 56 -1.61 -8.50 -8.21
CA ALA A 56 -1.85 -8.49 -6.76
C ALA A 56 -3.34 -8.71 -6.45
N PRO A 57 -3.83 -9.96 -6.47
CA PRO A 57 -5.25 -10.26 -6.29
C PRO A 57 -5.73 -10.06 -4.85
N LEU A 58 -4.82 -10.11 -3.87
CA LEU A 58 -5.12 -9.97 -2.44
C LEU A 58 -4.22 -8.88 -1.80
N PRO A 59 -4.35 -7.61 -2.25
CA PRO A 59 -3.40 -6.57 -1.89
C PRO A 59 -3.38 -6.26 -0.38
N LEU A 60 -4.56 -6.31 0.27
CA LEU A 60 -4.66 -6.08 1.71
C LEU A 60 -3.96 -7.18 2.51
N GLU A 61 -4.24 -8.44 2.21
CA GLU A 61 -3.67 -9.59 2.94
C GLU A 61 -2.14 -9.61 2.83
N ILE A 62 -1.61 -9.38 1.62
CA ILE A 62 -0.16 -9.35 1.37
C ILE A 62 0.50 -8.24 2.19
N VAL A 63 -0.01 -7.00 2.12
CA VAL A 63 0.59 -5.86 2.82
C VAL A 63 0.49 -6.04 4.34
N MET A 64 -0.63 -6.54 4.85
CA MET A 64 -0.79 -6.82 6.28
C MET A 64 0.17 -7.91 6.76
N ALA A 65 0.35 -8.99 6.00
CA ALA A 65 1.29 -10.06 6.35
C ALA A 65 2.74 -9.55 6.38
N VAL A 66 3.13 -8.74 5.39
CA VAL A 66 4.47 -8.13 5.32
C VAL A 66 4.69 -7.15 6.47
N GLY A 67 3.70 -6.32 6.80
CA GLY A 67 3.78 -5.41 7.94
C GLY A 67 3.87 -6.15 9.28
N GLN A 68 3.09 -7.21 9.46
CA GLN A 68 3.15 -8.04 10.66
C GLN A 68 4.52 -8.71 10.81
N LYS A 69 5.08 -9.25 9.73
CA LYS A 69 6.44 -9.80 9.72
C LYS A 69 7.48 -8.74 10.10
N ALA A 70 7.41 -7.53 9.52
CA ALA A 70 8.32 -6.43 9.86
C ALA A 70 8.21 -5.99 11.33
N LYS A 71 7.02 -6.14 11.94
CA LYS A 71 6.80 -5.91 13.37
C LYS A 71 7.46 -6.97 14.24
N ASP A 72 7.26 -8.25 13.90
CA ASP A 72 7.74 -9.38 14.69
C ASP A 72 9.27 -9.49 14.63
N ASP A 73 9.86 -9.17 13.48
CA ASP A 73 11.31 -9.09 13.29
C ASP A 73 11.96 -7.95 14.11
N ASN A 74 11.20 -6.95 14.58
CA ASN A 74 11.72 -5.94 15.53
C ASN A 74 11.77 -6.46 16.98
N LEU A 75 10.95 -7.45 17.32
CA LEU A 75 10.90 -8.06 18.66
C LEU A 75 11.93 -9.20 18.80
N SER A 76 12.30 -9.81 17.69
CA SER A 76 13.33 -10.85 17.59
C SER A 76 14.71 -10.21 17.40
N VAL A 77 15.41 -9.89 18.49
CA VAL A 77 16.87 -9.72 18.42
C VAL A 77 17.48 -11.11 18.27
N ASP A 78 18.03 -11.37 17.09
CA ASP A 78 18.75 -12.59 16.69
C ASP A 78 17.87 -13.82 16.39
N ASN A 79 17.68 -14.08 15.09
CA ASN A 79 17.91 -15.39 14.50
C ASN A 79 17.90 -15.26 12.97
N ASP A 80 19.09 -15.37 12.40
CA ASP A 80 19.30 -15.76 11.02
C ASP A 80 18.64 -17.13 10.74
N LEU A 81 18.30 -17.34 9.46
CA LEU A 81 17.86 -18.60 8.84
C LEU A 81 16.35 -18.88 8.85
N ASP A 82 15.65 -18.41 7.81
CA ASP A 82 15.09 -19.31 6.79
C ASP A 82 14.33 -18.50 5.72
N GLN A 83 15.07 -17.94 4.76
CA GLN A 83 14.52 -17.49 3.48
C GLN A 83 14.79 -18.54 2.42
N ARG A 84 13.97 -19.59 2.42
CA ARG A 84 13.82 -20.46 1.25
C ARG A 84 12.34 -20.54 0.93
N ASN A 85 12.00 -19.95 -0.22
CA ASN A 85 10.97 -20.37 -1.18
C ASN A 85 10.34 -19.14 -1.86
N THR A 86 11.06 -18.51 -2.79
CA THR A 86 10.42 -17.96 -3.99
C THR A 86 11.32 -18.28 -5.18
N SER A 87 10.94 -19.35 -5.88
CA SER A 87 11.72 -19.92 -6.98
C SER A 87 11.77 -18.97 -8.18
N GLU A 88 12.97 -18.87 -8.74
CA GLU A 88 13.29 -18.78 -10.17
C GLU A 88 12.29 -18.04 -11.07
N LEU A 89 12.44 -16.72 -11.14
CA LEU A 89 11.91 -15.92 -12.26
C LEU A 89 13.06 -15.19 -12.95
N SER A 90 13.13 -15.44 -14.26
CA SER A 90 14.10 -14.90 -15.20
C SER A 90 14.34 -13.39 -15.01
N GLY A 91 15.61 -13.00 -14.88
CA GLY A 91 16.03 -11.64 -14.52
C GLY A 91 15.63 -10.52 -15.48
N GLU A 92 15.22 -10.84 -16.71
CA GLU A 92 14.79 -9.85 -17.70
C GLU A 92 13.33 -9.41 -17.48
N SER A 93 12.47 -10.30 -16.97
CA SER A 93 11.06 -10.01 -16.63
C SER A 93 10.92 -9.12 -15.39
N ASN A 94 11.90 -9.14 -14.49
CA ASN A 94 11.82 -8.46 -13.19
C ASN A 94 12.07 -6.95 -13.30
N ALA A 95 13.08 -6.52 -14.07
CA ALA A 95 13.37 -5.09 -14.25
C ALA A 95 12.26 -4.37 -15.04
N GLU A 96 11.69 -5.01 -16.06
CA GLU A 96 10.53 -4.48 -16.79
C GLU A 96 9.29 -4.35 -15.89
N SER A 97 9.06 -5.33 -15.03
CA SER A 97 7.98 -5.29 -14.02
C SER A 97 8.15 -4.09 -13.08
N MET A 98 9.37 -3.82 -12.62
CA MET A 98 9.66 -2.63 -11.80
C MET A 98 9.33 -1.32 -12.54
N LEU A 99 9.75 -1.18 -13.80
CA LEU A 99 9.48 0.04 -14.58
C LEU A 99 7.98 0.26 -14.83
N ILE A 100 7.23 -0.82 -15.10
CA ILE A 100 5.77 -0.78 -15.26
C ILE A 100 5.11 -0.29 -13.98
N VAL A 101 5.50 -0.86 -12.84
CA VAL A 101 5.00 -0.46 -11.52
C VAL A 101 5.31 1.01 -11.21
N GLU A 102 6.54 1.44 -11.46
CA GLU A 102 6.98 2.82 -11.29
C GLU A 102 6.18 3.80 -12.15
N LYS A 103 5.86 3.42 -13.39
CA LYS A 103 4.99 4.21 -14.26
C LYS A 103 3.56 4.26 -13.70
N GLY A 104 3.04 3.16 -13.20
CA GLY A 104 1.72 3.09 -12.55
C GLY A 104 1.62 4.01 -11.34
N LEU A 105 2.62 4.01 -10.45
CA LEU A 105 2.67 4.88 -9.29
C LEU A 105 2.73 6.36 -9.68
N ARG A 106 3.53 6.71 -10.69
CA ARG A 106 3.56 8.07 -11.24
C ARG A 106 2.20 8.49 -11.79
N GLU A 107 1.48 7.60 -12.46
CA GLU A 107 0.12 7.86 -12.94
C GLU A 107 -0.86 8.13 -11.78
N LEU A 108 -0.86 7.30 -10.72
CA LEU A 108 -1.66 7.54 -9.52
C LEU A 108 -1.38 8.92 -8.91
N ALA A 109 -0.09 9.29 -8.82
CA ALA A 109 0.34 10.56 -8.24
C ALA A 109 -0.10 11.77 -9.10
N VAL A 110 0.07 11.69 -10.42
CA VAL A 110 -0.37 12.75 -11.36
C VAL A 110 -1.88 12.94 -11.30
N LEU A 111 -2.63 11.84 -11.19
CA LEU A 111 -4.09 11.87 -11.06
C LEU A 111 -4.57 12.16 -9.63
N LYS A 112 -3.66 12.31 -8.65
CA LYS A 112 -3.98 12.55 -7.23
C LYS A 112 -5.03 11.57 -6.70
N VAL A 113 -4.90 10.30 -7.06
CA VAL A 113 -5.90 9.28 -6.73
C VAL A 113 -6.10 9.16 -5.22
N GLU A 114 -5.02 9.20 -4.44
CA GLU A 114 -5.13 9.09 -2.97
C GLU A 114 -5.92 10.24 -2.35
N ASP A 115 -5.74 11.46 -2.85
CA ASP A 115 -6.47 12.64 -2.38
C ASP A 115 -7.96 12.54 -2.73
N ALA A 116 -8.27 12.07 -3.95
CA ALA A 116 -9.64 11.84 -4.37
C ALA A 116 -10.31 10.75 -3.52
N VAL A 117 -9.61 9.65 -3.22
CA VAL A 117 -10.09 8.57 -2.35
C VAL A 117 -10.32 9.09 -0.92
N ARG A 118 -9.37 9.83 -0.35
CA ARG A 118 -9.50 10.42 0.98
C ARG A 118 -10.71 11.37 1.06
N LEU A 119 -10.91 12.19 0.04
CA LEU A 119 -12.07 13.08 -0.05
C LEU A 119 -13.38 12.29 -0.13
N ALA A 120 -13.43 11.23 -0.95
CA ALA A 120 -14.60 10.39 -1.11
C ALA A 120 -14.97 9.65 0.20
N MET A 121 -13.98 9.11 0.92
CA MET A 121 -14.17 8.51 2.24
C MET A 121 -14.74 9.52 3.24
N ALA A 122 -14.17 10.73 3.30
CA ALA A 122 -14.65 11.80 4.19
C ALA A 122 -16.09 12.23 3.84
N GLN A 123 -16.44 12.31 2.55
CA GLN A 123 -17.80 12.60 2.10
C GLN A 123 -18.78 11.48 2.49
N GLN A 124 -18.36 10.22 2.35
CA GLN A 124 -19.17 9.07 2.74
C GLN A 124 -19.44 9.06 4.24
N ARG A 125 -18.43 9.33 5.07
CA ARG A 125 -18.60 9.47 6.52
C ARG A 125 -19.60 10.55 6.89
N ARG A 126 -19.51 11.73 6.27
CA ARG A 126 -20.48 12.82 6.48
C ARG A 126 -21.91 12.40 6.13
N LYS A 127 -22.10 11.70 5.01
CA LYS A 127 -23.41 11.17 4.60
C LYS A 127 -23.94 10.15 5.61
N ASN A 128 -23.08 9.28 6.13
CA ASN A 128 -23.45 8.28 7.13
C ASN A 128 -23.87 8.94 8.46
N MET A 129 -23.13 9.95 8.93
CA MET A 129 -23.49 10.72 10.12
C MET A 129 -24.83 11.45 9.95
N GLN A 130 -25.09 12.04 8.78
CA GLN A 130 -26.39 12.67 8.51
C GLN A 130 -27.54 11.65 8.53
N LYS A 131 -27.34 10.46 7.95
CA LYS A 131 -28.33 9.38 7.99
C LYS A 131 -28.59 8.89 9.42
N GLN A 132 -27.55 8.74 10.24
CA GLN A 132 -27.68 8.37 11.65
C GLN A 132 -28.42 9.46 12.43
N SER A 133 -28.07 10.74 12.25
CA SER A 133 -28.77 11.85 12.90
C SER A 133 -30.27 11.91 12.58
N LEU A 134 -30.68 11.54 11.36
CA LEU A 134 -32.09 11.47 10.97
C LEU A 134 -32.80 10.23 11.55
N ALA A 135 -32.07 9.16 11.85
CA ALA A 135 -32.58 7.94 12.47
C ALA A 135 -32.59 8.01 14.02
N GLU A 136 -31.82 8.92 14.61
CA GLU A 136 -31.56 9.00 16.06
C GLU A 136 -32.41 10.00 16.83
N ASP A 137 -33.59 10.40 16.31
CA ASP A 137 -34.58 11.20 17.06
C ASP A 137 -35.16 10.48 18.31
N VAL A 138 -34.53 9.37 18.74
CA VAL A 138 -34.90 8.49 19.85
C VAL A 138 -33.74 8.24 20.85
N ARG A 139 -32.48 8.67 20.60
CA ARG A 139 -31.32 8.39 21.49
C ARG A 139 -30.80 9.59 22.30
N SER A 140 -30.24 9.28 23.46
CA SER A 140 -29.86 10.23 24.51
C SER A 140 -28.65 11.11 24.14
N PRO A 141 -28.52 12.32 24.73
CA PRO A 141 -27.52 13.32 24.34
C PRO A 141 -26.05 12.91 24.52
N SER A 142 -25.78 11.87 25.30
CA SER A 142 -24.43 11.42 25.66
C SER A 142 -23.69 10.65 24.55
N GLN A 143 -24.41 10.03 23.60
CA GLN A 143 -23.78 9.36 22.44
C GLN A 143 -23.36 10.34 21.33
N LYS A 144 -23.95 11.54 21.29
CA LYS A 144 -23.76 12.54 20.22
C LYS A 144 -22.34 13.12 20.14
N TYR A 145 -21.55 13.03 21.21
CA TYR A 145 -20.21 13.65 21.28
C TYR A 145 -19.07 12.68 20.98
N SER A 146 -19.30 11.35 21.03
CA SER A 146 -18.24 10.34 20.87
C SER A 146 -18.10 9.84 19.43
N GLU A 147 -19.19 9.76 18.66
CA GLU A 147 -19.20 9.19 17.31
C GLU A 147 -18.52 10.06 16.24
N GLY A 148 -18.28 11.35 16.51
CA GLY A 148 -17.65 12.27 15.55
C GLY A 148 -16.18 11.98 15.24
N TYR A 149 -15.51 11.21 16.11
CA TYR A 149 -14.05 10.97 16.10
C TYR A 149 -13.65 9.54 15.74
N GLU A 150 -14.60 8.61 15.64
CA GLU A 150 -14.32 7.21 15.31
C GLU A 150 -14.18 7.03 13.79
N LEU A 151 -13.14 6.30 13.36
CA LEU A 151 -12.92 5.98 11.96
C LEU A 151 -14.01 5.00 11.48
N SER A 152 -14.50 5.18 10.24
CA SER A 152 -15.31 4.13 9.63
C SER A 152 -14.48 2.85 9.46
N PRO A 153 -15.12 1.66 9.36
CA PRO A 153 -14.39 0.42 9.09
C PRO A 153 -13.46 0.51 7.88
N GLU A 154 -13.88 1.21 6.82
CA GLU A 154 -13.06 1.46 5.63
C GLU A 154 -11.88 2.40 5.90
N GLU A 155 -12.10 3.47 6.67
CA GLU A 155 -11.02 4.39 7.07
C GLU A 155 -10.02 3.68 7.99
N ALA A 156 -10.50 2.82 8.91
CA ALA A 156 -9.66 2.01 9.78
C ALA A 156 -8.83 1.00 9.01
N GLU A 157 -9.41 0.30 8.04
CA GLU A 157 -8.69 -0.61 7.15
C GLU A 157 -7.63 0.15 6.32
N GLU A 158 -7.95 1.35 5.84
CA GLU A 158 -7.01 2.19 5.11
C GLU A 158 -5.81 2.64 5.98
N VAL A 159 -6.07 2.98 7.24
CA VAL A 159 -5.02 3.29 8.22
C VAL A 159 -4.15 2.07 8.46
N GLN A 160 -4.73 0.89 8.70
CA GLN A 160 -4.00 -0.35 8.93
C GLN A 160 -3.12 -0.73 7.73
N PHE A 161 -3.67 -0.64 6.52
CA PHE A 161 -2.94 -0.90 5.28
C PHE A 161 -1.71 0.02 5.15
N LYS A 162 -1.87 1.32 5.40
CA LYS A 162 -0.76 2.30 5.36
C LYS A 162 0.25 2.08 6.47
N GLN A 163 -0.20 1.72 7.67
CA GLN A 163 0.69 1.41 8.79
C GLN A 163 1.55 0.19 8.48
N ALA A 164 0.95 -0.89 7.99
CA ALA A 164 1.67 -2.10 7.61
C ALA A 164 2.70 -1.83 6.50
N TRP A 165 2.31 -1.02 5.51
CA TRP A 165 3.20 -0.54 4.46
C TRP A 165 4.40 0.25 5.00
N LEU A 166 4.14 1.29 5.81
CA LEU A 166 5.19 2.12 6.39
C LEU A 166 6.13 1.31 7.28
N LEU A 167 5.59 0.37 8.05
CA LEU A 167 6.37 -0.48 8.93
C LEU A 167 7.40 -1.32 8.16
N TYR A 168 7.05 -1.82 6.98
CA TYR A 168 8.00 -2.49 6.10
C TYR A 168 9.14 -1.55 5.67
N PHE A 169 8.80 -0.37 5.15
CA PHE A 169 9.81 0.58 4.65
C PHE A 169 10.69 1.14 5.77
N TRP A 170 10.15 1.39 6.96
CA TRP A 170 10.94 1.79 8.13
C TRP A 170 11.87 0.69 8.60
N ARG A 171 11.40 -0.57 8.64
CA ARG A 171 12.28 -1.71 8.97
C ARG A 171 13.41 -1.82 7.96
N ARG A 172 13.12 -1.64 6.68
CA ARG A 172 14.13 -1.62 5.62
C ARG A 172 15.14 -0.48 5.81
N ALA A 173 14.67 0.74 6.05
CA ALA A 173 15.54 1.88 6.31
C ALA A 173 16.50 1.62 7.49
N LYS A 174 15.96 1.08 8.59
CA LYS A 174 16.73 0.68 9.77
C LYS A 174 17.80 -0.39 9.45
N ASN A 175 17.45 -1.42 8.67
CA ASN A 175 18.39 -2.49 8.30
C ASN A 175 19.57 -1.99 7.45
N HIS A 176 19.36 -0.93 6.68
CA HIS A 176 20.38 -0.33 5.80
C HIS A 176 21.07 0.91 6.41
N CYS A 177 20.87 1.18 7.71
CA CYS A 177 21.40 2.37 8.41
C CYS A 177 21.08 3.69 7.68
N LEU A 178 19.94 3.75 6.99
CA LEU A 178 19.47 4.98 6.36
C LEU A 178 18.90 5.86 7.48
N GLU A 179 19.67 6.88 7.87
CA GLU A 179 19.36 7.88 8.91
C GLU A 179 19.26 7.31 10.34
N GLU A 180 20.40 7.12 11.02
CA GLU A 180 20.44 6.83 12.48
C GLU A 180 19.74 7.94 13.31
N ASP A 181 19.62 9.15 12.78
CA ASP A 181 19.01 10.31 13.46
C ASP A 181 17.47 10.36 13.40
N THR A 182 16.79 9.52 12.60
CA THR A 182 15.31 9.46 12.54
C THR A 182 14.73 8.12 13.04
N ALA A 183 15.59 7.15 13.38
CA ALA A 183 15.19 5.82 13.80
C ALA A 183 14.95 5.68 15.33
N ASP A 184 15.40 6.66 16.12
CA ASP A 184 15.23 6.72 17.57
C ASP A 184 14.35 7.93 17.95
N ASP A 185 13.03 7.86 17.72
CA ASP A 185 11.99 8.59 18.49
C ASP A 185 10.58 7.99 18.25
#